data_AF-A0A645E1A9-F1
#
_entry.id   AF-A0A645E1A9-F1
#
_cell.length_a   1.000
_cell.length_b   1.000
_cell.length_c   1.000
_cell.angle_alpha   90.00
_cell.angle_beta   90.00
_cell.angle_gamma   90.00
#
_symmetry.space_group_name_H-M   'P 1'
#
loop_
_entity.id
_entity.type
_entity.pdbx_description
1 polymer ?
#
loop_
_entity_poly.entity_id
_entity_poly.type
_entity_poly.pdbx_seq_one_letter_code
_entity_poly.pdbx_strand_id
1 'polypeptide(L)'
;MSVGISTDIDNYKSIPNAYIEAMDAVRIGRHFLGVNNVVNFEDLSFYGIFKEIRDIKRFSSIKNDFFIELKKYDEETNMDLYVTLRSLIYNNMSTEKVADELYLHRNTINYRKKKIVEILGYEPWSMPYLLNTLIFIVSEYFE
;
A
#
# COMPACT_ATOMS: atom_id res chain seq x y z
N MET A 1 3.85 9.45 20.24
CA MET A 1 5.16 9.88 19.72
C MET A 1 5.79 8.72 18.97
N SER A 2 6.10 8.86 17.68
CA SER A 2 6.86 7.84 16.91
C SER A 2 8.27 8.34 16.62
N VAL A 3 9.23 7.44 16.53
CA VAL A 3 10.65 7.73 16.28
C VAL A 3 11.10 6.96 15.04
N GLY A 4 11.85 7.62 14.17
CA GLY A 4 12.50 6.99 13.02
C GLY A 4 14.00 7.14 13.16
N ILE A 5 14.72 6.08 12.81
CA ILE A 5 16.17 5.98 12.92
C ILE A 5 16.70 5.75 11.50
N SER A 6 17.67 6.55 11.07
CA SER A 6 18.33 6.36 9.77
C SER A 6 19.25 5.15 9.78
N THR A 7 19.85 4.85 8.64
CA THR A 7 21.06 4.03 8.63
C THR A 7 22.22 4.73 9.35
N ASP A 8 23.24 3.95 9.73
CA ASP A 8 24.49 4.49 10.28
C ASP A 8 25.21 5.35 9.23
N ILE A 9 25.81 6.47 9.68
CA ILE A 9 26.57 7.37 8.80
C ILE A 9 28.05 7.45 9.18
N ASP A 10 28.92 7.27 8.19
CA ASP A 10 30.37 7.36 8.40
C ASP A 10 30.93 8.77 8.24
N ASN A 11 30.12 9.73 7.76
CA ASN A 11 30.57 11.09 7.53
C ASN A 11 29.43 12.13 7.62
N TYR A 12 29.78 13.36 7.97
CA TYR A 12 28.81 14.45 8.16
C TYR A 12 28.09 14.89 6.88
N LYS A 13 28.63 14.60 5.68
CA LYS A 13 27.98 14.94 4.41
C LYS A 13 26.75 14.06 4.16
N SER A 14 26.64 12.92 4.85
CA SER A 14 25.47 12.03 4.80
C SER A 14 24.32 12.49 5.71
N ILE A 15 24.51 13.50 6.57
CA ILE A 15 23.45 14.01 7.47
C ILE A 15 22.14 14.36 6.74
N PRO A 16 22.15 15.04 5.57
CA PRO A 16 20.91 15.32 4.84
C PRO A 16 20.16 14.04 4.43
N ASN A 17 20.88 13.01 3.99
CA ASN A 17 20.28 11.73 3.62
C ASN A 17 19.76 10.99 4.86
N ALA A 18 20.54 10.91 5.94
CA ALA A 18 20.10 10.32 7.20
C ALA A 18 18.84 10.99 7.77
N TYR A 19 18.74 12.32 7.66
CA TYR A 19 17.52 13.03 8.06
C TYR A 19 16.30 12.59 7.23
N ILE A 20 16.47 12.46 5.91
CA ILE A 20 15.41 11.97 5.00
C ILE A 20 15.02 10.54 5.36
N GLU A 21 15.98 9.64 5.59
CA GLU A 21 15.75 8.26 5.98
C GLU A 21 14.99 8.14 7.30
N ALA A 22 15.40 8.88 8.33
CA ALA A 22 14.71 8.91 9.62
C ALA A 22 13.28 9.45 9.49
N MET A 23 13.06 10.45 8.63
CA MET A 23 11.72 11.00 8.35
C MET A 23 10.84 9.99 7.60
N ASP A 24 11.40 9.34 6.57
CA ASP A 24 10.73 8.30 5.80
C ASP A 24 10.39 7.10 6.73
N ALA A 25 11.28 6.74 7.66
CA ALA A 25 11.02 5.72 8.68
C ALA A 25 9.85 6.07 9.62
N VAL A 26 9.73 7.33 10.07
CA VAL A 26 8.56 7.79 10.83
C VAL A 26 7.29 7.71 10.00
N ARG A 27 7.33 8.22 8.76
CA ARG A 27 6.16 8.30 7.87
C ARG A 27 5.62 6.92 7.54
N ILE A 28 6.48 6.03 7.05
CA ILE A 28 6.13 4.66 6.68
C ILE A 28 5.74 3.86 7.93
N GLY A 29 6.52 3.97 9.00
CA GLY A 29 6.26 3.29 10.27
C GLY A 29 4.89 3.62 10.87
N ARG A 30 4.53 4.90 10.92
CA ARG A 30 3.20 5.33 11.40
C ARG A 30 2.07 4.73 10.59
N HIS A 31 2.28 4.58 9.28
CA HIS A 31 1.26 4.08 8.39
C HIS A 31 1.01 2.59 8.57
N PHE A 32 2.08 1.78 8.59
CA PHE A 32 1.95 0.32 8.63
C PHE A 32 1.90 -0.27 10.03
N LEU A 33 2.57 0.36 11.00
CA LEU A 33 2.68 -0.14 12.37
C LEU A 33 1.83 0.67 13.36
N GLY A 34 1.30 1.81 12.91
CA GLY A 34 0.58 2.76 13.76
C GLY A 34 1.50 3.74 14.51
N VAL A 35 0.89 4.62 15.30
CA VAL A 35 1.61 5.57 16.16
C VAL A 35 2.30 4.86 17.33
N ASN A 36 3.31 5.50 17.93
CA ASN A 36 4.06 4.99 19.09
C ASN A 36 5.03 3.84 18.80
N ASN A 37 5.58 3.79 17.59
CA ASN A 37 6.62 2.84 17.19
C ASN A 37 7.97 3.53 16.99
N VAL A 38 9.03 2.76 17.20
CA VAL A 38 10.41 3.07 16.78
C VAL A 38 10.69 2.24 15.54
N VAL A 39 11.15 2.87 14.46
CA VAL A 39 11.40 2.19 13.18
C VAL A 39 12.78 2.54 12.67
N ASN A 40 13.59 1.52 12.37
CA ASN A 40 14.86 1.70 11.68
C ASN A 40 14.61 1.73 10.18
N PHE A 41 15.27 2.62 9.47
CA PHE A 41 15.17 2.71 8.03
C PHE A 41 15.70 1.44 7.34
N GLU A 42 16.67 0.74 7.94
CA GLU A 42 17.18 -0.55 7.43
C GLU A 42 16.09 -1.63 7.34
N ASP A 43 15.14 -1.63 8.28
CA ASP A 43 13.98 -2.53 8.28
C ASP A 43 13.02 -2.23 7.11
N LEU A 44 13.17 -1.06 6.49
CA LEU A 44 12.43 -0.61 5.32
C LEU A 44 13.20 -0.86 4.01
N SER A 45 14.18 -1.76 3.98
CA SER A 45 15.18 -1.96 2.91
C SER A 45 14.72 -1.64 1.46
N PHE A 46 13.61 -2.22 1.00
CA PHE A 46 13.10 -1.98 -0.36
C PHE A 46 12.33 -0.66 -0.54
N TYR A 47 11.78 -0.09 0.54
CA TYR A 47 11.07 1.19 0.51
C TYR A 47 11.97 2.36 0.10
N GLY A 48 13.27 2.33 0.44
CA GLY A 48 14.23 3.34 -0.03
C GLY A 48 14.31 3.37 -1.55
N ILE A 49 14.35 2.19 -2.18
CA ILE A 49 14.41 2.04 -3.65
C ILE A 49 13.10 2.48 -4.31
N PHE A 50 11.94 2.32 -3.65
CA PHE A 50 10.65 2.76 -4.20
C PHE A 50 10.62 4.26 -4.54
N LYS A 51 11.34 5.08 -3.76
CA LYS A 51 11.46 6.52 -4.03
C LYS A 51 12.13 6.81 -5.36
N GLU A 52 13.16 6.03 -5.70
CA GLU A 52 13.88 6.12 -6.98
C GLU A 52 13.05 5.57 -8.14
N ILE A 53 12.33 4.46 -7.92
CA ILE A 53 11.50 3.81 -8.95
C ILE A 53 10.29 4.68 -9.33
N ARG A 54 9.71 5.42 -8.38
CA ARG A 54 8.53 6.26 -8.59
C ARG A 54 8.73 7.32 -9.69
N ASP A 55 9.95 7.85 -9.85
CA ASP A 55 10.24 8.88 -10.84
C ASP A 55 10.46 8.32 -12.25
N ILE A 56 10.44 6.98 -12.40
CA ILE A 56 10.52 6.31 -13.68
C ILE A 56 9.17 6.45 -14.40
N LYS A 57 9.15 7.14 -15.54
CA LYS A 57 7.92 7.36 -16.36
C LYS A 57 7.10 6.09 -16.60
N ARG A 58 7.76 4.96 -16.83
CA ARG A 58 7.12 3.65 -17.04
C ARG A 58 6.40 3.15 -15.79
N PHE A 59 6.93 3.42 -14.60
CA PHE A 59 6.27 3.06 -13.35
C PHE A 59 5.00 3.87 -13.16
N SER A 60 5.04 5.18 -13.37
CA SER A 60 3.87 6.05 -13.28
C SER A 60 2.77 5.65 -14.27
N SER A 61 3.12 5.30 -15.51
CA SER A 61 2.12 4.81 -16.48
C SER A 61 1.48 3.50 -16.04
N ILE A 62 2.27 2.53 -15.57
CA ILE A 62 1.73 1.25 -15.07
C ILE A 62 0.81 1.49 -13.87
N LYS A 63 1.24 2.31 -12.91
CA LYS A 63 0.45 2.65 -11.71
C LYS A 63 -0.90 3.25 -12.11
N ASN A 64 -0.91 4.25 -12.98
CA ASN A 64 -2.15 4.93 -13.37
C ASN A 64 -3.18 3.97 -14.00
N ASP A 65 -2.70 2.97 -14.75
CA ASP A 65 -3.56 2.04 -15.47
C ASP A 65 -3.93 0.78 -14.65
N PHE A 66 -3.18 0.43 -13.60
CA PHE A 66 -3.25 -0.90 -12.98
C PHE A 66 -4.63 -1.30 -12.44
N PHE A 67 -5.30 -0.39 -11.72
CA PHE A 67 -6.67 -0.59 -11.22
C PHE A 67 -7.68 0.37 -11.87
N ILE A 68 -7.40 0.83 -13.10
CA ILE A 68 -8.28 1.79 -13.77
C ILE A 68 -9.70 1.25 -13.96
N GLU A 69 -9.86 -0.04 -14.26
CA GLU A 69 -11.17 -0.66 -14.44
C GLU A 69 -11.97 -0.75 -13.13
N LEU A 70 -11.29 -0.96 -11.98
CA LEU A 70 -11.96 -0.87 -10.67
C LEU A 70 -12.36 0.57 -10.36
N LYS A 71 -11.50 1.55 -10.65
CA LYS A 71 -11.78 2.98 -10.41
C LYS A 71 -12.99 3.46 -11.23
N LYS A 72 -13.03 3.13 -12.53
CA LYS A 72 -14.19 3.44 -13.39
C LYS A 72 -15.48 2.82 -12.86
N TYR A 73 -15.41 1.55 -12.44
CA TYR A 73 -16.57 0.86 -11.91
C TYR A 73 -17.06 1.49 -10.59
N ASP A 74 -16.13 1.89 -9.71
CA ASP A 74 -16.45 2.59 -8.47
C ASP A 74 -17.07 3.98 -8.75
N GLU A 75 -16.59 4.71 -9.76
CA GLU A 75 -17.18 6.00 -10.19
C GLU A 75 -18.63 5.85 -10.69
N GLU A 76 -18.96 4.76 -11.37
CA GLU A 76 -20.31 4.49 -11.89
C GLU A 76 -21.28 3.96 -10.82
N THR A 77 -20.78 3.27 -9.79
CA THR A 77 -21.62 2.46 -8.89
C THR A 77 -21.50 2.80 -7.40
N ASN A 78 -20.51 3.61 -7.00
CA ASN A 78 -20.15 3.89 -5.60
C ASN A 78 -19.96 2.62 -4.75
N MET A 79 -19.40 1.57 -5.35
CA MET A 79 -19.20 0.28 -4.67
C MET A 79 -17.90 0.16 -3.88
N ASP A 80 -17.01 1.16 -3.91
CA ASP A 80 -15.74 1.17 -3.18
C ASP A 80 -14.97 -0.17 -3.25
N LEU A 81 -14.93 -0.79 -4.43
CA LEU A 81 -14.26 -2.06 -4.70
C LEU A 81 -12.76 -1.93 -4.44
N TYR A 82 -12.14 -0.81 -4.81
CA TYR A 82 -10.71 -0.60 -4.52
C TYR A 82 -10.45 -0.56 -3.00
N VAL A 83 -11.28 0.15 -2.24
CA VAL A 83 -11.17 0.20 -0.77
C VAL A 83 -11.37 -1.19 -0.18
N THR A 84 -12.34 -1.95 -0.69
CA THR A 84 -12.61 -3.32 -0.26
C THR A 84 -11.43 -4.25 -0.54
N LEU A 85 -10.81 -4.17 -1.73
CA LEU A 85 -9.61 -4.91 -2.09
C LEU A 85 -8.46 -4.60 -1.12
N ARG A 86 -8.20 -3.32 -0.87
CA ARG A 86 -7.14 -2.86 0.03
C ARG A 86 -7.32 -3.39 1.45
N SER A 87 -8.54 -3.29 1.97
CA SER A 87 -8.89 -3.79 3.31
C SER A 87 -8.77 -5.32 3.38
N LEU A 88 -9.16 -6.05 2.32
CA LEU A 88 -8.94 -7.50 2.22
C LEU A 88 -7.45 -7.86 2.32
N ILE A 89 -6.57 -7.14 1.62
CA ILE A 89 -5.12 -7.38 1.71
C ILE A 89 -4.61 -7.14 3.13
N TYR A 90 -4.98 -6.02 3.77
CA TYR A 90 -4.51 -5.71 5.14
C TYR A 90 -5.03 -6.65 6.21
N ASN A 91 -6.22 -7.20 6.01
CA ASN A 91 -6.83 -8.14 6.96
C ASN A 91 -6.55 -9.60 6.61
N ASN A 92 -5.50 -9.91 5.84
CA ASN A 92 -5.13 -11.26 5.43
C ASN A 92 -6.34 -12.04 4.85
N MET A 93 -7.12 -11.38 4.00
CA MET A 93 -8.33 -11.89 3.36
C MET A 93 -9.48 -12.25 4.31
N SER A 94 -9.46 -11.81 5.56
CA SER A 94 -10.55 -12.04 6.51
C SER A 94 -11.77 -11.18 6.18
N THR A 95 -12.78 -11.81 5.58
CA THR A 95 -14.06 -11.15 5.24
C THR A 95 -14.81 -10.61 6.46
N GLU A 96 -14.57 -11.19 7.64
CA GLU A 96 -15.20 -10.76 8.89
C GLU A 96 -14.57 -9.46 9.39
N LYS A 97 -13.24 -9.40 9.45
CA LYS A 97 -12.53 -8.17 9.85
C LYS A 97 -12.81 -7.02 8.90
N VAL A 98 -12.86 -7.29 7.59
CA VAL A 98 -13.18 -6.26 6.58
C VAL A 98 -14.63 -5.79 6.68
N ALA A 99 -15.56 -6.69 6.99
CA ALA A 99 -16.95 -6.33 7.22
C ALA A 99 -17.08 -5.35 8.41
N ASP A 100 -16.38 -5.64 9.51
CA ASP A 100 -16.33 -4.77 10.68
C ASP A 100 -15.64 -3.43 10.37
N GLU A 101 -14.47 -3.45 9.69
CA GLU A 101 -13.69 -2.25 9.35
C GLU A 101 -14.47 -1.30 8.44
N LEU A 102 -15.21 -1.83 7.46
CA LEU A 102 -15.95 -1.04 6.49
C LEU A 102 -17.41 -0.79 6.92
N TYR A 103 -17.85 -1.28 8.09
CA TYR A 103 -19.24 -1.22 8.56
C TYR A 103 -20.24 -1.82 7.56
N LEU A 104 -19.87 -2.92 6.92
CA LEU A 104 -20.67 -3.61 5.90
C LEU A 104 -21.02 -5.03 6.35
N HIS A 105 -22.11 -5.56 5.84
CA HIS A 105 -22.42 -6.98 6.06
C HIS A 105 -21.41 -7.88 5.32
N ARG A 106 -21.04 -9.01 5.91
CA ARG A 106 -20.11 -9.99 5.30
C ARG A 106 -20.52 -10.43 3.90
N ASN A 107 -21.83 -10.54 3.63
CA ASN A 107 -22.35 -10.86 2.30
C ASN A 107 -21.98 -9.79 1.25
N THR A 108 -22.00 -8.51 1.64
CA THR A 108 -21.58 -7.41 0.78
C THR A 108 -20.09 -7.52 0.46
N ILE A 109 -19.25 -7.84 1.45
CA ILE A 109 -17.81 -8.07 1.22
C ILE A 109 -17.58 -9.26 0.28
N ASN A 110 -18.29 -10.37 0.47
CA ASN A 110 -18.22 -11.53 -0.42
C ASN A 110 -18.66 -11.21 -1.85
N TYR A 111 -19.71 -10.41 -2.00
CA TYR A 111 -20.18 -9.93 -3.31
C TYR A 111 -19.11 -9.06 -3.98
N ARG A 112 -18.59 -8.04 -3.28
CA ARG A 112 -17.53 -7.16 -3.79
C ARG A 112 -16.27 -7.94 -4.13
N LYS A 113 -15.88 -8.94 -3.33
CA LYS A 113 -14.77 -9.86 -3.62
C LYS A 113 -14.97 -10.57 -4.96
N LYS A 114 -16.15 -11.15 -5.20
CA LYS A 114 -16.47 -11.78 -6.49
C LYS A 114 -16.43 -10.78 -7.64
N LYS A 115 -16.96 -9.57 -7.43
CA LYS A 115 -16.99 -8.52 -8.44
C LYS A 115 -15.59 -8.02 -8.83
N ILE A 116 -14.69 -7.89 -7.86
CA ILE A 116 -13.28 -7.56 -8.11
C ILE A 116 -12.64 -8.61 -9.04
N VAL A 117 -12.84 -9.90 -8.76
CA VAL A 117 -12.30 -10.98 -9.62
C VAL A 117 -12.93 -10.95 -11.01
N GLU A 118 -14.23 -10.68 -11.09
CA GLU A 118 -14.94 -10.55 -12.38
C GLU A 118 -14.38 -9.42 -13.24
N ILE A 119 -14.15 -8.24 -12.65
CA ILE A 119 -13.62 -7.06 -13.36
C ILE A 119 -12.15 -7.25 -13.75
N LEU A 120 -11.32 -7.76 -12.85
CA LEU A 120 -9.89 -7.92 -13.10
C LEU A 120 -9.56 -9.15 -13.94
N GLY A 121 -10.41 -10.18 -13.93
CA GLY A 121 -10.16 -11.46 -14.59
C GLY A 121 -9.15 -12.36 -13.87
N TYR A 122 -8.68 -11.97 -12.69
CA TYR A 122 -7.74 -12.73 -11.86
C TYR A 122 -7.98 -12.45 -10.36
N GLU A 123 -7.38 -13.26 -9.49
CA GLU A 123 -7.39 -13.01 -8.05
C GLU A 123 -6.22 -12.09 -7.64
N PRO A 124 -6.45 -10.81 -7.30
CA PRO A 124 -5.37 -9.85 -7.01
C PRO A 124 -4.64 -10.12 -5.69
N TRP A 125 -5.13 -11.05 -4.87
CA TRP A 125 -4.54 -11.49 -3.60
C TRP A 125 -3.75 -12.81 -3.72
N SER A 126 -3.65 -13.38 -4.92
CA SER A 126 -2.94 -14.64 -5.18
C SER A 126 -1.65 -14.38 -5.98
N MET A 127 -0.56 -15.09 -5.70
CA MET A 127 0.67 -14.96 -6.49
C MET A 127 0.44 -15.44 -7.94
N PRO A 128 1.03 -14.76 -8.95
CA PRO A 128 1.96 -13.63 -8.84
C PRO A 128 1.29 -12.25 -8.72
N TYR A 129 -0.03 -12.13 -8.90
CA TYR A 129 -0.76 -10.86 -8.92
C TYR A 129 -0.70 -10.10 -7.58
N LEU A 130 -0.62 -10.82 -6.46
CA LEU A 130 -0.42 -10.24 -5.14
C LEU A 130 0.79 -9.30 -5.10
N LEU A 131 1.89 -9.65 -5.78
CA LEU A 131 3.07 -8.79 -5.84
C LEU A 131 2.73 -7.43 -6.49
N ASN A 132 2.00 -7.44 -7.61
CA ASN A 132 1.61 -6.22 -8.31
C ASN A 132 0.66 -5.37 -7.45
N THR A 133 -0.32 -6.00 -6.79
CA THR A 133 -1.24 -5.32 -5.86
C THR A 133 -0.48 -4.67 -4.71
N LEU A 134 0.49 -5.37 -4.11
CA LEU A 134 1.32 -4.84 -3.03
C LEU A 134 2.21 -3.69 -3.51
N ILE A 135 2.86 -3.82 -4.67
CA ILE A 135 3.66 -2.74 -5.27
C ILE A 135 2.78 -1.50 -5.52
N PHE A 136 1.57 -1.68 -6.06
CA PHE A 136 0.63 -0.59 -6.29
C PHE A 136 0.25 0.10 -4.97
N ILE A 137 -0.21 -0.66 -3.97
CA ILE A 137 -0.59 -0.12 -2.65
C ILE A 137 0.60 0.60 -1.98
N VAL A 138 1.80 0.01 -2.03
CA VAL A 138 3.02 0.61 -1.49
C VAL A 138 3.34 1.93 -2.19
N SER A 139 3.16 1.99 -3.52
CA SER A 139 3.43 3.19 -4.32
C SER A 139 2.53 4.39 -4.01
N GLU A 140 1.37 4.20 -3.39
CA GLU A 140 0.49 5.28 -2.95
C GLU A 140 1.08 6.03 -1.74
N TYR A 141 1.88 5.36 -0.92
CA TYR A 141 2.48 5.98 0.28
C TYR A 141 3.63 6.90 0.01
N PHE A 142 4.06 7.00 -1.24
CA PHE A 142 5.11 7.89 -1.68
C PHE A 142 4.54 9.11 -2.41
N GLU A 143 3.24 9.37 -2.41
CA GLU A 143 2.69 10.63 -2.95
C GLU A 143 2.89 11.83 -2.02
#